data_AF-A0A4V3D1D6-F1
#
_entry.id   AF-A0A4V3D1D6-F1
#
_cell.length_a   1.000
_cell.length_b   1.000
_cell.length_c   1.000
_cell.angle_alpha   90.00
_cell.angle_beta   90.00
_cell.angle_gamma   90.00
#
_symmetry.space_group_name_H-M   'P 1'
#
loop_
_entity.id
_entity.type
_entity.pdbx_description
1 polymer ?
#
loop_
_entity_poly.entity_id
_entity_poly.type
_entity_poly.pdbx_seq_one_letter_code
_entity_poly.pdbx_strand_id
1 'polypeptide(L)'
;MDRRAAVKNMAFLMGGALSATTIGVFLDSCNSPSTPASGSLFTENQLLLITGVADLIIPTTSTPGAKAAGVGPFIALMIKDCYPADAQKAFVKGLEDLEKQSKDKFSKAFLELSPDQHKQIMDELREKTLADLKVENDDLERKRVEQENDISKKSEKDGLANSMSPKAPKQTLPRFFPIIRDLTILGYFTSEIGATKAMAFVEIPGRYDGCTDLKPGQKVWS
;
A
#
# COMPACT_ATOMS: atom_id res chain seq x y z
N MET A 1 -27.02 -27.07 -45.65
CA MET A 1 -25.85 -26.26 -45.25
C MET A 1 -26.17 -25.57 -43.94
N ASP A 2 -25.60 -26.07 -42.83
CA ASP A 2 -25.82 -25.50 -41.50
C ASP A 2 -24.98 -24.24 -41.32
N ARG A 3 -25.62 -23.08 -41.46
CA ARG A 3 -25.00 -21.76 -41.36
C ARG A 3 -24.24 -21.56 -40.03
N ARG A 4 -24.69 -22.19 -38.94
CA ARG A 4 -24.00 -22.13 -37.63
C ARG A 4 -22.68 -22.91 -37.60
N ALA A 5 -22.59 -24.03 -38.32
CA ALA A 5 -21.36 -24.82 -38.38
C ALA A 5 -20.27 -24.09 -39.20
N ALA A 6 -20.67 -23.43 -40.28
CA ALA A 6 -19.76 -22.64 -41.11
C ALA A 6 -19.15 -21.45 -40.34
N VAL A 7 -19.97 -20.72 -39.57
CA VAL A 7 -19.50 -19.59 -38.75
C VAL A 7 -18.57 -20.06 -37.62
N LYS A 8 -18.87 -21.20 -36.98
CA LYS A 8 -18.02 -21.76 -35.91
C LYS A 8 -16.64 -22.19 -36.43
N ASN A 9 -16.57 -22.78 -37.63
CA ASN A 9 -15.31 -23.20 -38.23
C ASN A 9 -14.48 -22.01 -38.75
N MET A 10 -15.14 -20.96 -39.27
CA MET A 10 -14.47 -19.72 -39.67
C MET A 10 -13.88 -18.97 -38.47
N ALA A 11 -14.58 -18.94 -37.33
CA ALA A 11 -14.06 -18.37 -36.08
C ALA A 11 -12.82 -19.13 -35.57
N PHE A 12 -12.79 -20.46 -35.71
CA PHE A 12 -11.63 -21.27 -35.33
C PHE A 12 -10.40 -20.99 -36.20
N LEU A 13 -10.59 -20.80 -37.51
CA LEU A 13 -9.50 -20.50 -38.45
C LEU A 13 -8.92 -19.10 -38.27
N MET A 14 -9.76 -18.09 -38.00
CA MET A 14 -9.29 -16.73 -37.76
C MET A 14 -8.74 -16.53 -36.34
N GLY A 15 -9.29 -17.24 -35.35
CA GLY A 15 -8.78 -17.20 -33.97
C GLY A 15 -7.46 -17.97 -33.76
N GLY A 16 -7.23 -19.04 -34.52
CA GLY A 16 -6.02 -19.87 -34.42
C GLY A 16 -4.75 -19.21 -34.98
N ALA A 17 -4.87 -18.39 -36.03
CA ALA A 17 -3.71 -17.76 -36.67
C ALA A 17 -3.14 -16.55 -35.88
N LEU A 18 -3.95 -15.90 -35.04
CA LEU A 18 -3.55 -14.69 -34.31
C LEU A 18 -2.90 -14.96 -32.94
N SER A 19 -2.92 -16.21 -32.45
CA SER A 19 -2.43 -16.54 -31.10
C SER A 19 -0.98 -17.04 -31.03
N ALA A 20 -0.34 -17.34 -32.17
CA ALA A 20 1.01 -17.93 -32.16
C ALA A 20 2.12 -16.89 -31.96
N THR A 21 1.96 -15.67 -32.46
CA THR A 21 3.03 -14.64 -32.41
C THR A 21 3.03 -13.84 -31.10
N THR A 22 1.91 -13.79 -30.38
CA THR A 22 1.82 -13.03 -29.12
C THR A 22 2.40 -13.79 -27.93
N ILE A 23 2.38 -15.13 -27.92
CA ILE A 23 2.93 -15.94 -26.81
C ILE A 23 4.46 -15.78 -26.68
N GLY A 24 5.17 -15.55 -27.80
CA GLY A 24 6.63 -15.35 -27.79
C GLY A 24 7.07 -14.08 -27.03
N VAL A 25 6.23 -13.04 -27.03
CA VAL A 25 6.53 -11.76 -26.35
C VAL A 25 6.29 -11.86 -24.83
N PHE A 26 5.42 -12.78 -24.39
CA PHE A 26 5.20 -13.05 -22.97
C PHE A 26 6.30 -13.91 -22.32
N LEU A 27 7.05 -14.70 -23.11
CA LEU A 27 8.07 -15.61 -22.59
C LEU A 27 9.45 -14.95 -22.38
N ASP A 28 9.70 -13.79 -23.02
CA ASP A 28 10.99 -13.08 -22.93
C ASP A 28 11.13 -12.21 -21.66
N SER A 29 10.07 -12.13 -20.83
CA SER A 29 10.04 -11.37 -19.57
C SER A 29 10.76 -12.07 -18.40
N CYS A 30 11.15 -13.35 -18.54
CA CYS A 30 11.65 -14.15 -17.42
C CYS A 30 13.16 -14.04 -17.13
N ASN A 31 13.97 -13.26 -17.86
CA ASN A 31 15.44 -13.35 -17.68
C ASN A 31 16.27 -12.05 -17.80
N SER A 32 15.65 -10.87 -17.68
CA SER A 32 16.40 -9.60 -17.59
C SER A 32 16.00 -8.82 -16.33
N PRO A 33 16.93 -8.09 -15.69
CA PRO A 33 16.57 -7.10 -14.68
C PRO A 33 15.68 -6.05 -15.37
N SER A 34 14.39 -6.08 -15.08
CA SER A 34 13.39 -5.19 -15.66
C SER A 34 13.66 -3.76 -15.21
N THR A 35 14.34 -2.97 -16.03
CA THR A 35 14.43 -1.51 -15.84
C THR A 35 13.00 -0.93 -15.93
N PRO A 36 12.61 0.05 -15.12
CA PRO A 36 11.30 0.69 -15.27
C PRO A 36 11.14 1.20 -16.71
N ALA A 37 10.02 0.90 -17.36
CA ALA A 37 9.70 1.47 -18.67
C ALA A 37 9.77 3.00 -18.59
N SER A 38 10.22 3.68 -19.66
CA SER A 38 10.40 5.14 -19.67
C SER A 38 9.17 5.88 -19.11
N GLY A 39 9.32 6.48 -17.92
CA GLY A 39 8.25 7.19 -17.20
C GLY A 39 7.58 6.41 -16.04
N SER A 40 7.92 5.14 -15.82
CA SER A 40 7.45 4.34 -14.68
C SER A 40 8.37 4.51 -13.47
N LEU A 41 7.80 4.69 -12.28
CA LEU A 41 8.54 4.69 -11.01
C LEU A 41 8.94 3.27 -10.57
N PHE A 42 8.17 2.27 -10.99
CA PHE A 42 8.31 0.88 -10.53
C PHE A 42 8.60 -0.07 -11.70
N THR A 43 9.37 -1.12 -11.40
CA THR A 43 9.55 -2.27 -12.28
C THR A 43 8.34 -3.21 -12.23
N GLU A 44 8.18 -4.10 -13.21
CA GLU A 44 7.08 -5.09 -13.21
C GLU A 44 7.14 -5.99 -11.95
N ASN A 45 8.34 -6.44 -11.58
CA ASN A 45 8.55 -7.23 -10.36
C ASN A 45 8.17 -6.45 -9.10
N GLN A 46 8.48 -5.15 -9.04
CA GLN A 46 8.06 -4.30 -7.92
C GLN A 46 6.54 -4.12 -7.87
N LEU A 47 5.85 -4.03 -9.00
CA LEU A 47 4.38 -3.96 -9.04
C LEU A 47 3.73 -5.25 -8.53
N LEU A 48 4.29 -6.41 -8.92
CA LEU A 48 3.86 -7.71 -8.39
C LEU A 48 4.12 -7.80 -6.88
N LEU A 49 5.27 -7.31 -6.42
CA LEU A 49 5.61 -7.27 -5.00
C LEU A 49 4.67 -6.37 -4.20
N ILE A 50 4.39 -5.15 -4.68
CA ILE A 50 3.42 -4.23 -4.05
C ILE A 50 2.06 -4.90 -3.93
N THR A 51 1.60 -5.54 -5.01
CA THR A 51 0.31 -6.25 -5.04
C THR A 51 0.29 -7.42 -4.05
N GLY A 52 1.37 -8.22 -4.01
CA GLY A 52 1.49 -9.34 -3.09
C GLY A 52 1.53 -8.90 -1.62
N VAL A 53 2.28 -7.84 -1.31
CA VAL A 53 2.32 -7.27 0.05
C VAL A 53 0.95 -6.72 0.46
N ALA A 54 0.26 -6.00 -0.43
CA ALA A 54 -1.09 -5.51 -0.15
C ALA A 54 -2.06 -6.67 0.15
N ASP A 55 -1.98 -7.76 -0.62
CA ASP A 55 -2.79 -8.96 -0.40
C ASP A 55 -2.43 -9.69 0.90
N LEU A 56 -1.18 -9.66 1.34
CA LEU A 56 -0.81 -10.20 2.66
C LEU A 56 -1.36 -9.35 3.81
N ILE A 57 -1.49 -8.04 3.63
CA ILE A 57 -2.05 -7.13 4.65
C ILE A 57 -3.57 -7.30 4.74
N ILE A 58 -4.27 -7.39 3.61
CA ILE A 58 -5.71 -7.67 3.56
C ILE A 58 -5.95 -8.86 2.61
N PRO A 59 -5.79 -10.10 3.13
CA PRO A 59 -5.96 -11.31 2.32
C PRO A 59 -7.43 -11.57 2.04
N THR A 60 -7.67 -12.39 1.01
CA THR A 60 -9.01 -12.92 0.76
C THR A 60 -9.42 -13.84 1.91
N THR A 61 -10.55 -13.54 2.52
CA THR A 61 -11.16 -14.33 3.60
C THR A 61 -12.62 -14.63 3.25
N SER A 62 -13.58 -14.23 4.08
CA SER A 62 -15.01 -14.20 3.72
C SER A 62 -15.34 -13.14 2.66
N THR A 63 -14.44 -12.19 2.43
CA THR A 63 -14.55 -11.14 1.41
C THR A 63 -13.32 -11.15 0.50
N PRO A 64 -13.44 -10.70 -0.77
CA PRO A 64 -12.28 -10.57 -1.66
C PRO A 64 -11.24 -9.62 -1.06
N GLY A 65 -9.96 -9.99 -1.13
CA GLY A 65 -8.84 -9.22 -0.54
C GLY A 65 -8.35 -8.04 -1.39
N ALA A 66 -7.25 -7.43 -0.95
CA ALA A 66 -6.66 -6.25 -1.58
C ALA A 66 -6.26 -6.46 -3.05
N LYS A 67 -5.77 -7.65 -3.41
CA LYS A 67 -5.45 -7.95 -4.80
C LYS A 67 -6.68 -7.91 -5.71
N ALA A 68 -7.79 -8.49 -5.25
CA ALA A 68 -9.06 -8.48 -5.99
C ALA A 68 -9.67 -7.06 -6.07
N ALA A 69 -9.40 -6.22 -5.07
CA ALA A 69 -9.83 -4.82 -5.04
C ALA A 69 -8.95 -3.86 -5.87
N GLY A 70 -7.91 -4.35 -6.56
CA GLY A 70 -7.05 -3.51 -7.40
C GLY A 70 -6.14 -2.57 -6.61
N VAL A 71 -5.84 -2.91 -5.35
CA VAL A 71 -5.08 -2.04 -4.45
C VAL A 71 -3.61 -1.88 -4.88
N GLY A 72 -3.01 -2.90 -5.50
CA GLY A 72 -1.62 -2.82 -5.96
C GLY A 72 -1.38 -1.68 -6.98
N PRO A 73 -2.09 -1.65 -8.11
CA PRO A 73 -2.03 -0.54 -9.06
C PRO A 73 -2.38 0.82 -8.45
N PHE A 74 -3.36 0.86 -7.53
CA PHE A 74 -3.71 2.08 -6.79
C PHE A 74 -2.51 2.61 -5.99
N ILE A 75 -1.82 1.76 -5.21
CA ILE A 75 -0.63 2.17 -4.44
C ILE A 75 0.44 2.72 -5.37
N ALA A 76 0.73 2.04 -6.48
CA ALA A 76 1.76 2.48 -7.43
C ALA A 76 1.45 3.87 -8.02
N LEU A 77 0.18 4.12 -8.38
CA LEU A 77 -0.29 5.42 -8.85
C LEU A 77 -0.15 6.49 -7.76
N MET A 78 -0.63 6.22 -6.55
CA MET A 78 -0.57 7.17 -5.43
C MET A 78 0.85 7.58 -5.09
N ILE A 79 1.79 6.63 -5.01
CA ILE A 79 3.19 6.95 -4.73
C ILE A 79 3.80 7.80 -5.85
N LYS A 80 3.51 7.47 -7.12
CA LYS A 80 4.06 8.22 -8.26
C LYS A 80 3.56 9.65 -8.31
N ASP A 81 2.26 9.86 -8.09
CA ASP A 81 1.59 11.12 -8.41
C ASP A 81 1.34 12.02 -7.19
N CYS A 82 1.31 11.47 -5.98
CA CYS A 82 0.90 12.20 -4.78
C CYS A 82 1.99 12.32 -3.70
N TYR A 83 3.10 11.57 -3.80
CA TYR A 83 4.15 11.57 -2.78
C TYR A 83 5.39 12.34 -3.24
N PRO A 84 6.09 13.03 -2.32
CA PRO A 84 7.33 13.73 -2.65
C PRO A 84 8.47 12.76 -2.97
N ALA A 85 9.49 13.25 -3.67
CA ALA A 85 10.56 12.41 -4.23
C ALA A 85 11.39 11.65 -3.17
N ASP A 86 11.53 12.19 -1.95
CA ASP A 86 12.17 11.51 -0.83
C ASP A 86 11.34 10.31 -0.36
N ALA A 87 10.01 10.44 -0.29
CA ALA A 87 9.11 9.35 0.04
C ALA A 87 9.06 8.29 -1.06
N GLN A 88 9.07 8.68 -2.33
CA GLN A 88 9.18 7.75 -3.46
C GLN A 88 10.46 6.90 -3.36
N LYS A 89 11.61 7.55 -3.10
CA LYS A 89 12.90 6.85 -2.90
C LYS A 89 12.87 5.92 -1.69
N ALA A 90 12.33 6.38 -0.56
CA ALA A 90 12.20 5.56 0.64
C ALA A 90 11.31 4.33 0.40
N PHE A 91 10.26 4.48 -0.41
CA PHE A 91 9.36 3.39 -0.77
C PHE A 91 10.04 2.36 -1.68
N VAL A 92 10.71 2.80 -2.75
CA VAL A 92 11.47 1.90 -3.65
C VAL A 92 12.57 1.16 -2.88
N LYS A 93 13.34 1.87 -2.04
CA LYS A 93 14.34 1.26 -1.18
C LYS A 93 13.73 0.21 -0.23
N GLY A 94 12.55 0.48 0.31
CA GLY A 94 11.84 -0.47 1.16
C GLY A 94 11.45 -1.76 0.45
N LEU A 95 11.04 -1.69 -0.82
CA LEU A 95 10.79 -2.88 -1.65
C LEU A 95 12.07 -3.69 -1.87
N GLU A 96 13.19 -3.01 -2.14
CA GLU A 96 14.50 -3.66 -2.29
C GLU A 96 14.98 -4.31 -0.99
N ASP A 97 14.85 -3.60 0.14
CA ASP A 97 15.22 -4.10 1.47
C ASP A 97 14.36 -5.31 1.87
N LEU A 98 13.08 -5.35 1.45
CA LEU A 98 12.19 -6.48 1.68
C LEU A 98 12.63 -7.73 0.89
N GLU A 99 12.91 -7.57 -0.41
CA GLU A 99 13.44 -8.65 -1.24
C GLU A 99 14.79 -9.16 -0.74
N LYS A 100 15.67 -8.23 -0.34
CA LYS A 100 16.95 -8.57 0.25
C LYS A 100 16.79 -9.37 1.53
N GLN A 101 15.93 -8.94 2.46
CA GLN A 101 15.67 -9.68 3.71
C GLN A 101 15.14 -11.09 3.44
N SER A 102 14.28 -11.25 2.44
CA SER A 102 13.78 -12.57 2.01
C SER A 102 14.92 -13.48 1.54
N LYS A 103 15.79 -12.96 0.67
CA LYS A 103 16.94 -13.72 0.14
C LYS A 103 17.97 -14.03 1.22
N ASP A 104 18.27 -13.07 2.10
CA ASP A 104 19.25 -13.23 3.18
C ASP A 104 18.80 -14.28 4.20
N LYS A 105 17.50 -14.35 4.52
CA LYS A 105 16.97 -15.28 5.54
C LYS A 105 16.57 -16.64 4.99
N PHE A 106 16.02 -16.68 3.79
CA PHE A 106 15.37 -17.88 3.24
C PHE A 106 15.87 -18.27 1.85
N SER A 107 16.78 -17.49 1.26
CA SER A 107 17.33 -17.71 -0.09
C SER A 107 16.28 -17.81 -1.20
N LYS A 108 15.11 -17.19 -0.98
CA LYS A 108 13.98 -17.15 -1.90
C LYS A 108 13.52 -15.70 -2.13
N ALA A 109 12.89 -15.45 -3.27
CA ALA A 109 12.19 -14.18 -3.49
C ALA A 109 11.02 -14.05 -2.50
N PHE A 110 10.66 -12.80 -2.15
CA PHE A 110 9.62 -12.59 -1.12
C PHE A 110 8.29 -13.24 -1.50
N LEU A 111 7.88 -13.19 -2.76
CA LEU A 111 6.63 -13.78 -3.25
C LEU A 111 6.61 -15.33 -3.22
N GLU A 112 7.76 -15.99 -3.06
CA GLU A 112 7.88 -17.45 -3.05
C GLU A 112 7.96 -18.04 -1.63
N LEU A 113 7.90 -17.18 -0.60
CA LEU A 113 7.93 -17.61 0.79
C LEU A 113 6.63 -18.32 1.19
N SER A 114 6.72 -19.15 2.24
CA SER A 114 5.53 -19.72 2.87
C SER A 114 4.77 -18.66 3.70
N PRO A 115 3.49 -18.88 4.04
CA PRO A 115 2.72 -17.95 4.87
C PRO A 115 3.39 -17.61 6.21
N ASP A 116 4.04 -18.59 6.85
CA ASP A 116 4.77 -18.38 8.11
C ASP A 116 6.02 -17.52 7.90
N GLN A 117 6.74 -17.73 6.80
CA GLN A 117 7.91 -16.94 6.44
C GLN A 117 7.53 -15.49 6.07
N HIS A 118 6.42 -15.29 5.33
CA HIS A 118 5.86 -13.96 5.09
C HIS A 118 5.54 -13.26 6.40
N LYS A 119 4.83 -13.95 7.30
CA LYS A 119 4.46 -13.38 8.60
C LYS A 119 5.70 -12.97 9.38
N GLN A 120 6.74 -13.81 9.40
CA GLN A 120 7.99 -13.50 10.10
C GLN A 120 8.64 -12.21 9.56
N ILE A 121 8.83 -12.09 8.25
CA ILE A 121 9.44 -10.88 7.66
C ILE A 121 8.58 -9.64 7.93
N MET A 122 7.26 -9.76 7.76
CA MET A 122 6.34 -8.64 7.96
C MET A 122 6.25 -8.21 9.43
N ASP A 123 6.36 -9.16 10.37
CA ASP A 123 6.43 -8.88 11.80
C ASP A 123 7.72 -8.11 12.14
N GLU A 124 8.87 -8.58 11.67
CA GLU A 124 10.16 -7.91 11.91
C GLU A 124 10.21 -6.51 11.29
N LEU A 125 9.66 -6.34 10.08
CA LEU A 125 9.57 -5.04 9.42
C LEU A 125 8.69 -4.07 10.23
N ARG A 126 7.57 -4.56 10.78
CA ARG A 126 6.66 -3.78 11.64
C ARG A 126 7.34 -3.38 12.94
N GLU A 127 7.94 -4.32 13.65
CA GLU A 127 8.60 -4.07 14.93
C GLU A 127 9.75 -3.07 14.79
N LYS A 128 10.59 -3.22 13.75
CA LYS A 128 11.65 -2.26 13.45
C LYS A 128 11.08 -0.86 13.18
N THR A 129 10.01 -0.77 12.40
CA THR A 129 9.36 0.51 12.10
C THR A 129 8.79 1.16 13.37
N LEU A 130 8.14 0.39 14.24
CA LEU A 130 7.60 0.90 15.50
C LEU A 130 8.71 1.38 16.45
N ALA A 131 9.84 0.68 16.51
CA ALA A 131 11.00 1.10 17.28
C ALA A 131 11.56 2.43 16.75
N ASP A 132 11.77 2.54 15.44
CA ASP A 132 12.26 3.75 14.79
C ASP A 132 11.33 4.96 15.03
N LEU A 133 10.01 4.76 14.92
CA LEU A 133 9.01 5.81 15.15
C LEU A 133 8.98 6.29 16.61
N LYS A 134 9.18 5.40 17.58
CA LYS A 134 9.28 5.79 19.00
C LYS A 134 10.49 6.68 19.23
N VAL A 135 11.66 6.27 18.73
CA VAL A 135 12.90 7.06 18.86
C VAL A 135 12.74 8.44 18.21
N GLU A 136 12.20 8.48 16.99
CA GLU A 136 11.96 9.74 16.28
C GLU A 136 10.98 10.65 17.02
N ASN A 137 9.88 10.09 17.56
CA ASN A 137 8.94 10.88 18.32
C ASN A 137 9.53 11.39 19.64
N ASP A 138 10.33 10.59 20.34
CA ASP A 138 11.04 11.03 21.56
C ASP A 138 12.05 12.16 21.25
N ASP A 139 12.75 12.07 20.12
CA ASP A 139 13.64 13.14 19.63
C ASP A 139 12.88 14.43 19.31
N LEU A 140 11.73 14.32 18.65
CA LEU A 140 10.88 15.45 18.32
C LEU A 140 10.31 16.11 19.58
N GLU A 141 9.86 15.32 20.56
CA GLU A 141 9.38 15.86 21.84
C GLU A 141 10.52 16.52 22.63
N ARG A 142 11.75 15.96 22.63
CA ARG A 142 12.92 16.62 23.24
C ARG A 142 13.19 17.99 22.61
N LYS A 143 13.31 18.05 21.28
CA LYS A 143 13.52 19.31 20.56
C LYS A 143 12.41 20.32 20.81
N ARG A 144 11.17 19.84 20.95
CA ARG A 144 10.02 20.68 21.26
C ARG A 144 10.09 21.26 22.67
N VAL A 145 10.46 20.45 23.66
CA VAL A 145 10.66 20.92 25.05
C VAL A 145 11.80 21.94 25.11
N GLU A 146 12.90 21.71 24.39
CA GLU A 146 13.99 22.69 24.26
C GLU A 146 13.52 24.01 23.64
N GLN A 147 12.75 23.93 22.54
CA GLN A 147 12.19 25.11 21.87
C GLN A 147 11.16 25.86 22.73
N GLU A 148 10.30 25.15 23.46
CA GLU A 148 9.34 25.73 24.40
C GLU A 148 10.07 26.41 25.58
N ASN A 149 11.14 25.80 26.11
CA ASN A 149 11.96 26.41 27.16
C ASN A 149 12.68 27.68 26.69
N ASP A 150 13.19 27.70 25.45
CA ASP A 150 13.81 28.90 24.87
C ASP A 150 12.79 30.02 24.57
N ILE A 151 11.56 29.67 24.17
CA ILE A 151 10.46 30.63 24.01
C ILE A 151 10.02 31.20 25.37
N SER A 152 9.90 30.37 26.41
CA SER A 152 9.57 30.83 27.76
C SER A 152 10.63 31.79 28.33
N LYS A 153 11.92 31.53 28.13
CA LYS A 153 13.01 32.46 28.49
C LYS A 153 12.95 33.80 27.74
N LYS A 154 12.39 33.81 26.52
CA LYS A 154 12.20 35.03 25.71
C LYS A 154 10.94 35.80 26.14
N SER A 155 9.88 35.10 26.53
CA SER A 155 8.59 35.65 26.98
C SER A 155 8.67 36.34 28.35
N GLU A 156 9.62 35.97 29.21
CA GLU A 156 9.84 36.69 30.49
C GLU A 156 10.39 38.11 30.29
N LYS A 157 10.91 38.45 29.10
CA LYS A 157 11.40 39.80 28.78
C LYS A 157 10.35 40.73 28.15
N ASP A 158 9.36 40.20 27.44
CA ASP A 158 8.34 40.97 26.73
C ASP A 158 6.95 40.43 27.10
N GLY A 159 6.30 41.05 28.09
CA GLY A 159 5.06 40.56 28.70
C GLY A 159 3.85 40.57 27.76
N LEU A 160 3.70 39.55 26.90
CA LEU A 160 2.50 39.31 26.11
C LEU A 160 2.04 37.85 26.19
N ALA A 161 0.76 37.68 26.50
CA ALA A 161 0.12 36.40 26.83
C ALA A 161 0.08 35.39 25.67
N ASN A 162 0.17 34.12 26.05
CA ASN A 162 0.20 32.92 25.21
C ASN A 162 -1.06 32.79 24.34
N SER A 163 -0.93 32.86 23.00
CA SER A 163 -2.00 32.53 22.06
C SER A 163 -1.89 31.07 21.63
N MET A 164 -2.99 30.32 21.72
CA MET A 164 -3.11 28.95 21.22
C MET A 164 -2.87 28.93 19.70
N SER A 165 -1.62 28.68 19.32
CA SER A 165 -1.22 28.46 17.93
C SER A 165 -1.46 26.99 17.57
N PRO A 166 -2.00 26.69 16.36
CA PRO A 166 -2.13 25.31 15.91
C PRO A 166 -0.75 24.64 15.87
N LYS A 167 -0.63 23.47 16.51
CA LYS A 167 0.62 22.68 16.53
C LYS A 167 1.08 22.44 15.09
N ALA A 168 2.31 22.85 14.78
CA ALA A 168 2.93 22.56 13.49
C ALA A 168 2.91 21.04 13.24
N PRO A 169 2.63 20.59 11.99
CA PRO A 169 2.60 19.18 11.67
C PRO A 169 3.95 18.53 12.00
N LYS A 170 3.92 17.39 12.71
CA LYS A 170 5.11 16.61 13.02
C LYS A 170 5.74 16.14 11.70
N GLN A 171 6.89 16.71 11.33
CA GLN A 171 7.62 16.31 10.13
C GLN A 171 8.35 14.99 10.42
N THR A 172 7.69 13.87 10.16
CA THR A 172 8.28 12.53 10.28
C THR A 172 8.89 12.06 8.96
N LEU A 173 10.01 11.34 9.03
CA LEU A 173 10.69 10.76 7.88
C LEU A 173 9.79 9.73 7.16
N PRO A 174 9.72 9.73 5.81
CA PRO A 174 8.93 8.75 5.09
C PRO A 174 9.53 7.36 5.25
N ARG A 175 8.71 6.40 5.69
CA ARG A 175 9.09 5.00 5.88
C ARG A 175 8.21 4.10 5.02
N PHE A 176 8.80 3.05 4.46
CA PHE A 176 8.10 2.13 3.56
C PHE A 176 6.88 1.45 4.21
N PHE A 177 7.04 0.84 5.38
CA PHE A 177 5.98 0.02 5.98
C PHE A 177 4.70 0.79 6.34
N PRO A 178 4.75 1.97 7.00
CA PRO A 178 3.56 2.77 7.23
C PRO A 178 2.88 3.17 5.93
N ILE A 179 3.66 3.61 4.93
CA ILE A 179 3.12 4.05 3.64
C ILE A 179 2.38 2.91 2.93
N ILE A 180 2.99 1.72 2.77
CA ILE A 180 2.33 0.61 2.07
C ILE A 180 1.11 0.10 2.83
N ARG A 181 1.18 0.05 4.17
CA ARG A 181 0.04 -0.34 5.03
C ARG A 181 -1.11 0.64 4.90
N ASP A 182 -0.84 1.93 5.05
CA ASP A 182 -1.87 2.96 5.10
C ASP A 182 -2.52 3.11 3.73
N LEU A 183 -1.76 3.06 2.64
CA LEU A 183 -2.31 3.03 1.29
C LEU A 183 -3.08 1.74 0.98
N THR A 184 -2.69 0.60 1.55
CA THR A 184 -3.46 -0.65 1.39
C THR A 184 -4.81 -0.54 2.06
N ILE A 185 -4.86 -0.03 3.30
CA ILE A 185 -6.10 0.18 4.05
C ILE A 185 -6.96 1.21 3.31
N LEU A 186 -6.38 2.36 2.96
CA LEU A 186 -7.08 3.42 2.25
C LEU A 186 -7.66 2.89 0.92
N GLY A 187 -6.84 2.29 0.07
CA GLY A 187 -7.26 1.80 -1.24
C GLY A 187 -8.30 0.68 -1.16
N TYR A 188 -8.20 -0.21 -0.16
CA TYR A 188 -9.18 -1.27 0.01
C TYR A 188 -10.53 -0.71 0.45
N PHE A 189 -10.58 0.12 1.49
CA PHE A 189 -11.84 0.62 2.04
C PHE A 189 -12.50 1.73 1.22
N THR A 190 -11.79 2.34 0.26
CA THR A 190 -12.39 3.21 -0.76
C THR A 190 -12.77 2.49 -2.05
N SER A 191 -12.44 1.20 -2.18
CA SER A 191 -12.87 0.39 -3.32
C SER A 191 -14.32 -0.08 -3.18
N GLU A 192 -14.97 -0.40 -4.31
CA GLU A 192 -16.31 -1.01 -4.32
C GLU A 192 -16.36 -2.29 -3.46
N ILE A 193 -15.32 -3.13 -3.52
CA ILE A 193 -15.24 -4.35 -2.73
C ILE A 193 -15.20 -4.05 -1.24
N GLY A 194 -14.38 -3.08 -0.82
CA GLY A 194 -14.29 -2.68 0.59
C GLY A 194 -15.61 -2.10 1.09
N ALA A 195 -16.17 -1.13 0.35
CA ALA A 195 -17.39 -0.43 0.74
C ALA A 195 -18.61 -1.36 0.81
N THR A 196 -18.82 -2.22 -0.20
CA THR A 196 -20.04 -3.02 -0.33
C THR A 196 -19.95 -4.42 0.26
N LYS A 197 -18.77 -5.04 0.25
CA LYS A 197 -18.58 -6.43 0.70
C LYS A 197 -17.93 -6.51 2.07
N ALA A 198 -16.92 -5.70 2.36
CA ALA A 198 -16.28 -5.69 3.69
C ALA A 198 -17.07 -4.88 4.72
N MET A 199 -17.69 -3.78 4.30
CA MET A 199 -18.49 -2.89 5.13
C MET A 199 -20.01 -3.03 4.85
N ALA A 200 -20.83 -2.45 5.72
CA ALA A 200 -22.26 -2.28 5.51
C ALA A 200 -22.46 -0.96 4.76
N PHE A 201 -22.63 -1.02 3.45
CA PHE A 201 -22.81 0.16 2.62
C PHE A 201 -24.18 0.81 2.82
N VAL A 202 -24.21 2.13 3.02
CA VAL A 202 -25.42 2.97 3.03
C VAL A 202 -25.31 4.00 1.91
N GLU A 203 -26.07 3.81 0.85
CA GLU A 203 -26.08 4.74 -0.31
C GLU A 203 -26.40 6.19 0.10
N ILE A 204 -27.30 6.36 1.06
CA ILE A 204 -27.73 7.68 1.54
C ILE A 204 -27.59 7.68 3.07
N PRO A 205 -26.40 8.03 3.60
CA PRO A 205 -26.24 8.17 5.03
C PRO A 205 -27.14 9.33 5.47
N GLY A 206 -28.17 9.01 6.25
CA GLY A 206 -29.09 10.00 6.78
C GLY A 206 -28.43 10.86 7.86
N ARG A 207 -29.02 10.89 9.05
CA ARG A 207 -28.43 11.60 10.18
C ARG A 207 -27.16 10.86 10.67
N TYR A 208 -26.09 11.61 10.94
CA TYR A 208 -24.92 11.08 11.65
C TYR A 208 -25.27 10.78 13.12
N ASP A 209 -24.97 9.56 13.55
CA ASP A 209 -25.11 9.12 14.93
C ASP A 209 -23.75 8.63 15.46
N GLY A 210 -23.12 9.44 16.30
CA GLY A 210 -21.79 9.16 16.84
C GLY A 210 -21.79 8.13 17.97
N CYS A 211 -22.95 7.74 18.50
CA CYS A 211 -23.07 6.83 19.65
C CYS A 211 -24.11 5.74 19.35
N THR A 212 -23.81 4.91 18.34
CA THR A 212 -24.60 3.72 18.00
C THR A 212 -24.00 2.47 18.63
N ASP A 213 -24.84 1.64 19.25
CA ASP A 213 -24.43 0.35 19.79
C ASP A 213 -24.15 -0.64 18.64
N LEU A 214 -22.93 -1.19 18.61
CA LEU A 214 -22.55 -2.22 17.64
C LEU A 214 -22.92 -3.61 18.15
N LYS A 215 -23.63 -4.39 17.34
CA LYS A 215 -23.91 -5.80 17.65
C LYS A 215 -22.64 -6.64 17.41
N PRO A 216 -22.41 -7.70 18.21
CA PRO A 216 -21.32 -8.63 17.93
C PRO A 216 -21.39 -9.19 16.50
N GLY A 217 -20.29 -9.08 15.75
CA GLY A 217 -20.19 -9.55 14.37
C GLY A 217 -20.82 -8.64 13.31
N GLN A 218 -21.37 -7.48 13.69
CA GLN A 218 -21.86 -6.49 12.73
C GLN A 218 -20.70 -5.86 11.93
N LYS A 219 -20.90 -5.67 10.63
CA LYS A 219 -19.96 -4.93 9.78
C LYS A 219 -19.97 -3.45 10.13
N VAL A 220 -18.81 -2.81 10.04
CA VAL A 220 -18.68 -1.35 10.12
C VAL A 220 -19.38 -0.73 8.91
N TRP A 221 -19.97 0.45 9.08
CA TRP A 221 -20.69 1.15 8.02
C TRP A 221 -19.75 1.84 7.03
N SER A 222 -20.20 1.93 5.78
CA SER A 222 -19.56 2.67 4.68
C SER A 222 -20.56 3.55 3.95
#